data_AF-X1LT53-F1
#
_entry.id   AF-X1LT53-F1
#
_cell.length_a   1.000
_cell.length_b   1.000
_cell.length_c   1.000
_cell.angle_alpha   90.00
_cell.angle_beta   90.00
_cell.angle_gamma   90.00
#
_symmetry.space_group_name_H-M   'P 1'
#
loop_
_entity.id
_entity.type
_entity.pdbx_description
1 polymer ?
#
loop_
_entity_poly.entity_id
_entity_poly.type
_entity_poly.pdbx_seq_one_letter_code
_entity_poly.pdbx_strand_id
1 'polypeptide(L)'
;RPEFALHLLFGNRDLVGGVQSECIFEEDLNEEQRRAVEYAVGVRDVYLIWGPPGTGKTTIVPEIVRNYIRLHKEYLFSTDAEFEDDFNKGIISEKLRRIFKTEGFPISEDATVRKEKEAKWEIIDGEKIYIVTKEDEKLNICHKDNPKILVCSYTNRAVDNVVKKLFDNNRCKKIIVRFGDSTLTGKYKAALFDELLKKKRKEIEKELGWFNEKINQLFLEKKKIEKEHNSKSREAKKVEKDKEAIIGEINALDAEIARIKEQVTEKERSLLNAQFEGRIDQI
;
A
#
# COMPACT_ATOMS: atom_id res chain seq x y z
N ARG A 1 15.98 26.09 -5.38
CA ARG A 1 16.19 26.80 -6.67
C ARG A 1 17.69 26.90 -6.93
N PRO A 2 18.19 26.66 -8.15
CA PRO A 2 19.63 26.64 -8.45
C PRO A 2 20.38 27.92 -8.05
N GLU A 3 19.72 29.06 -8.16
CA GLU A 3 20.24 30.39 -7.80
C GLU A 3 20.75 30.46 -6.35
N PHE A 4 20.12 29.72 -5.44
CA PHE A 4 20.50 29.72 -4.02
C PHE A 4 21.94 29.20 -3.79
N ALA A 5 22.33 28.14 -4.51
CA ALA A 5 23.67 27.58 -4.41
C ALA A 5 24.73 28.51 -5.03
N LEU A 6 24.38 29.21 -6.11
CA LEU A 6 25.27 30.18 -6.75
C LEU A 6 25.55 31.36 -5.83
N HIS A 7 24.52 31.92 -5.18
CA HIS A 7 24.71 33.02 -4.23
C HIS A 7 25.61 32.61 -3.06
N LEU A 8 25.51 31.37 -2.60
CA LEU A 8 26.36 30.85 -1.54
C LEU A 8 27.83 30.69 -1.99
N LEU A 9 28.04 30.04 -3.14
CA LEU A 9 29.38 29.75 -3.66
C LEU A 9 30.16 31.03 -4.03
N PHE A 10 29.46 32.08 -4.47
CA PHE A 10 30.07 33.36 -4.84
C PHE A 10 30.05 34.40 -3.72
N GLY A 11 29.70 34.02 -2.49
CA GLY A 11 29.78 34.92 -1.32
C GLY A 11 28.74 36.02 -1.27
N ASN A 12 27.64 35.87 -2.01
CA ASN A 12 26.49 36.80 -1.97
C ASN A 12 25.59 36.57 -0.74
N ARG A 13 25.94 35.63 0.14
CA ARG A 13 25.23 35.27 1.36
C ARG A 13 26.21 34.66 2.36
N ASP A 14 25.99 34.94 3.64
CA ASP A 14 26.73 34.29 4.73
C ASP A 14 26.40 32.79 4.84
N LEU A 15 27.41 32.00 5.20
CA LEU A 15 27.27 30.58 5.49
C LEU A 15 26.59 30.41 6.85
N VAL A 16 25.55 29.55 6.90
CA VAL A 16 24.82 29.23 8.12
C VAL A 16 24.96 27.73 8.44
N GLY A 17 25.00 27.42 9.74
CA GLY A 17 25.06 26.05 10.26
C GLY A 17 26.40 25.72 10.92
N GLY A 18 26.69 24.43 11.06
CA GLY A 18 27.87 23.95 11.78
C GLY A 18 27.63 23.84 13.28
N VAL A 19 26.40 23.49 13.67
CA VAL A 19 26.09 23.19 15.08
C VAL A 19 26.52 21.75 15.35
N GLN A 20 27.27 21.56 16.43
CA GLN A 20 27.66 20.23 16.87
C GLN A 20 26.39 19.42 17.21
N SER A 21 26.24 18.26 16.58
CA SER A 21 25.11 17.36 16.81
C SER A 21 25.58 16.04 17.41
N GLU A 22 24.79 15.46 18.31
CA GLU A 22 25.14 14.20 18.97
C GLU A 22 25.22 13.04 17.97
N CYS A 23 26.41 12.44 17.85
CA CYS A 23 26.74 11.38 16.90
C CYS A 23 27.02 10.04 17.60
N ILE A 24 26.73 8.94 16.91
CA ILE A 24 27.11 7.57 17.34
C ILE A 24 27.93 7.02 16.20
N PHE A 25 29.07 6.42 16.56
CA PHE A 25 30.10 5.99 15.62
C PHE A 25 30.20 4.48 15.64
N GLU A 26 30.40 3.89 14.47
CA GLU A 26 30.62 2.45 14.34
C GLU A 26 32.11 2.12 14.23
N GLU A 27 32.90 3.02 13.63
CA GLU A 27 34.36 2.93 13.63
C GLU A 27 34.94 3.66 14.85
N ASP A 28 36.10 3.17 15.32
CA ASP A 28 36.88 3.87 16.33
C ASP A 28 37.58 5.08 15.69
N LEU A 29 36.91 6.23 15.80
CA LEU A 29 37.41 7.51 15.31
C LEU A 29 38.17 8.24 16.43
N ASN A 30 39.24 8.95 16.05
CA ASN A 30 39.88 9.89 16.97
C ASN A 30 38.98 11.13 17.20
N GLU A 31 39.34 11.95 18.19
CA GLU A 31 38.56 13.11 18.60
C GLU A 31 38.33 14.11 17.45
N GLU A 32 39.36 14.41 16.66
CA GLU A 32 39.28 15.31 15.50
C GLU A 32 38.32 14.79 14.43
N GLN A 33 38.34 13.49 14.16
CA GLN A 33 37.44 12.84 13.21
C GLN A 33 35.99 12.83 13.72
N ARG A 34 35.77 12.55 15.01
CA ARG A 34 34.43 12.62 15.63
C ARG A 34 33.86 14.02 15.54
N ARG A 35 34.66 15.02 15.92
CA ARG A 35 34.29 16.43 15.83
C ARG A 35 33.95 16.82 14.39
N ALA A 36 34.75 16.41 13.41
CA ALA A 36 34.46 16.70 12.01
C ALA A 36 33.10 16.14 11.57
N VAL A 37 32.72 14.93 12.02
CA VAL A 37 31.41 14.33 11.71
C VAL A 37 30.28 15.09 12.40
N GLU A 38 30.41 15.39 13.69
CA GLU A 38 29.37 16.05 14.50
C GLU A 38 28.98 17.44 13.99
N TYR A 39 29.97 18.19 13.49
CA TYR A 39 29.73 19.48 12.86
C TYR A 39 29.21 19.33 11.43
N ALA A 40 29.71 18.34 10.67
CA ALA A 40 29.28 18.11 9.30
C ALA A 40 27.79 17.75 9.19
N VAL A 41 27.24 17.00 10.15
CA VAL A 41 25.82 16.62 10.12
C VAL A 41 24.89 17.76 10.55
N GLY A 42 25.38 18.76 11.29
CA GLY A 42 24.64 19.96 11.68
C GLY A 42 24.87 21.15 10.75
N VAL A 43 25.46 20.94 9.57
CA VAL A 43 25.64 21.99 8.57
C VAL A 43 24.35 22.22 7.79
N ARG A 44 24.04 23.49 7.52
CA ARG A 44 22.93 23.86 6.61
C ARG A 44 23.44 24.15 5.21
N ASP A 45 24.54 24.89 5.09
CA ASP A 45 25.04 25.37 3.81
C ASP A 45 26.29 24.62 3.31
N VAL A 46 27.48 24.89 3.87
CA VAL A 46 28.76 24.27 3.45
C VAL A 46 29.65 23.99 4.66
N TYR A 47 30.27 22.80 4.68
CA TYR A 47 31.28 22.42 5.67
C TYR A 47 32.51 21.86 4.97
N LEU A 48 33.70 22.37 5.34
CA LEU A 48 34.97 21.93 4.76
C LEU A 48 35.70 21.03 5.77
N ILE A 49 35.87 19.77 5.42
CA ILE A 49 36.73 18.86 6.18
C ILE A 49 38.06 18.74 5.45
N TRP A 50 39.10 19.23 6.10
CA TRP A 50 40.47 19.10 5.59
C TRP A 50 41.21 17.97 6.29
N GLY A 51 41.99 17.21 5.52
CA GLY A 51 42.79 16.12 6.07
C GLY A 51 43.99 15.80 5.16
N PRO A 52 45.22 15.73 5.69
CA PRO A 52 46.40 15.23 4.97
C PRO A 52 46.23 13.81 4.38
N PRO A 53 47.13 13.36 3.48
CA PRO A 53 47.13 11.96 3.02
C PRO A 53 47.18 10.98 4.22
N GLY A 54 46.41 9.89 4.14
CA GLY A 54 46.39 8.87 5.20
C GLY A 54 45.50 9.16 6.42
N THR A 55 44.90 10.36 6.56
CA THR A 55 44.12 10.74 7.76
C THR A 55 42.70 10.18 7.85
N GLY A 56 42.38 9.15 7.06
CA GLY A 56 41.08 8.48 7.15
C GLY A 56 39.90 9.28 6.59
N LYS A 57 40.08 10.18 5.62
CA LYS A 57 38.97 10.91 4.97
C LYS A 57 37.88 9.98 4.40
N THR A 58 38.24 8.82 3.88
CA THR A 58 37.28 7.82 3.37
C THR A 58 36.56 7.07 4.50
N THR A 59 37.04 7.19 5.74
CA THR A 59 36.43 6.62 6.96
C THR A 59 35.36 7.54 7.53
N ILE A 60 35.57 8.86 7.49
CA ILE A 60 34.58 9.81 8.03
C ILE A 60 33.33 9.96 7.16
N VAL A 61 33.42 9.81 5.83
CA VAL A 61 32.28 10.03 4.92
C VAL A 61 31.11 9.07 5.22
N PRO A 62 31.34 7.74 5.37
CA PRO A 62 30.28 6.83 5.83
C PRO A 62 29.64 7.24 7.16
N GLU A 63 30.43 7.73 8.11
CA GLU A 63 29.93 8.15 9.42
C GLU A 63 29.06 9.40 9.33
N ILE A 64 29.42 10.37 8.47
CA ILE A 64 28.56 11.53 8.16
C ILE A 64 27.24 11.06 7.58
N VAL A 65 27.26 10.19 6.56
CA VAL A 65 26.04 9.67 5.93
C VAL A 65 25.16 8.95 6.94
N ARG A 66 25.72 8.06 7.76
CA ARG A 66 24.99 7.30 8.79
C ARG A 66 24.35 8.22 9.83
N ASN A 67 25.12 9.16 10.37
CA ASN A 67 24.64 10.09 11.40
C ASN A 67 23.62 11.07 10.81
N TYR A 68 23.81 11.57 9.58
CA TYR A 68 22.85 12.42 8.90
C TYR A 68 21.50 11.71 8.71
N ILE A 69 21.50 10.47 8.18
CA ILE A 69 20.27 9.67 8.06
C ILE A 69 19.63 9.40 9.42
N ARG A 70 20.42 9.27 10.49
CA ARG A 70 19.90 9.04 11.83
C ARG A 70 19.26 10.29 12.43
N LEU A 71 19.91 11.44 12.29
CA LEU A 71 19.46 12.73 12.82
C LEU A 71 18.24 13.25 12.07
N HIS A 72 18.10 12.91 10.78
CA HIS A 72 16.87 13.10 10.01
C HIS A 72 15.82 12.01 10.29
N LYS A 73 15.76 11.55 11.54
CA LYS A 73 14.57 10.94 12.12
C LYS A 73 14.05 11.92 13.15
N GLU A 74 12.99 12.61 12.81
CA GLU A 74 12.37 13.58 13.70
C GLU A 74 11.44 12.81 14.63
N TYR A 75 11.75 12.77 15.93
CA TYR A 75 10.76 12.35 16.92
C TYR A 75 9.60 13.33 16.88
N LEU A 76 8.37 12.81 16.78
CA LEU A 76 7.17 13.65 16.74
C LEU A 76 6.54 13.72 18.12
N PHE A 77 6.06 12.58 18.61
CA PHE A 77 5.34 12.47 19.87
C PHE A 77 5.37 11.03 20.36
N SER A 78 4.93 10.83 21.60
CA SER A 78 4.68 9.51 22.17
C SER A 78 3.21 9.37 22.49
N THR A 79 2.71 8.15 22.38
CA THR A 79 1.33 7.80 22.72
C THR A 79 1.31 6.55 23.60
N ASP A 80 0.15 6.27 24.17
CA ASP A 80 -0.07 5.10 25.03
C ASP A 80 0.13 3.77 24.27
N ALA A 81 0.63 2.74 24.95
CA ALA A 81 0.78 1.39 24.40
C ALA A 81 -0.54 0.67 24.07
N GLU A 82 -1.70 1.23 24.45
CA GLU A 82 -3.02 0.69 24.06
C GLU A 82 -3.17 0.45 22.55
N PHE A 83 -2.45 1.19 21.70
CA PHE A 83 -2.51 1.05 20.23
C PHE A 83 -1.63 -0.08 19.68
N GLU A 84 -0.88 -0.80 20.52
CA GLU A 84 -0.03 -1.90 20.07
C GLU A 84 -0.84 -2.99 19.35
N ASP A 85 -2.01 -3.34 19.88
CA ASP A 85 -2.89 -4.35 19.28
C ASP A 85 -3.43 -3.89 17.92
N ASP A 86 -3.74 -2.60 17.77
CA ASP A 86 -4.15 -2.00 16.51
C ASP A 86 -3.02 -2.12 15.47
N PHE A 87 -1.79 -1.76 15.86
CA PHE A 87 -0.63 -1.86 14.97
C PHE A 87 -0.28 -3.31 14.61
N ASN A 88 -0.44 -4.25 15.54
CA ASN A 88 -0.27 -5.68 15.29
C ASN A 88 -1.30 -6.23 14.29
N LYS A 89 -2.52 -5.67 14.28
CA LYS A 89 -3.57 -5.99 13.31
C LYS A 89 -3.44 -5.20 12.00
N GLY A 90 -2.49 -4.27 11.91
CA GLY A 90 -2.30 -3.39 10.75
C GLY A 90 -3.38 -2.32 10.62
N ILE A 91 -4.07 -1.98 11.71
CA ILE A 91 -5.19 -1.03 11.75
C ILE A 91 -4.68 0.32 12.26
N ILE A 92 -5.16 1.41 11.66
CA ILE A 92 -5.00 2.78 12.17
C ILE A 92 -6.37 3.25 12.65
N SER A 93 -6.62 3.14 13.95
CA SER A 93 -7.90 3.52 14.55
C SER A 93 -8.17 5.03 14.46
N GLU A 94 -9.45 5.42 14.50
CA GLU A 94 -9.84 6.83 14.43
C GLU A 94 -9.28 7.64 15.62
N LYS A 95 -9.17 7.01 16.80
CA LYS A 95 -8.53 7.60 17.99
C LYS A 95 -7.07 7.95 17.71
N LEU A 96 -6.30 7.04 17.11
CA LEU A 96 -4.92 7.29 16.73
C LEU A 96 -4.82 8.41 15.67
N ARG A 97 -5.70 8.42 14.66
CA ARG A 97 -5.74 9.50 13.66
C ARG A 97 -6.01 10.87 14.27
N ARG A 98 -6.85 10.94 15.30
CA ARG A 98 -7.08 12.18 16.07
C ARG A 98 -5.84 12.63 16.81
N ILE A 99 -5.08 11.72 17.44
CA ILE A 99 -3.81 12.05 18.10
C ILE A 99 -2.84 12.66 17.08
N PHE A 100 -2.61 11.97 15.96
CA PHE A 100 -1.76 12.50 14.88
C PHE A 100 -2.21 13.89 14.39
N LYS A 101 -3.51 14.13 14.26
CA LYS A 101 -4.05 15.45 13.89
C LYS A 101 -3.80 16.51 14.97
N THR A 102 -3.98 16.19 16.25
CA THR A 102 -3.75 17.09 17.39
C THR A 102 -2.28 17.47 17.51
N GLU A 103 -1.38 16.51 17.28
CA GLU A 103 0.07 16.71 17.30
C GLU A 103 0.59 17.43 16.03
N GLY A 104 -0.29 17.78 15.09
CA GLY A 104 0.07 18.55 13.88
C GLY A 104 0.49 17.71 12.66
N PHE A 105 0.34 16.39 12.72
CA PHE A 105 0.75 15.44 11.69
C PHE A 105 -0.43 14.60 11.15
N PRO A 106 -1.47 15.20 10.54
CA PRO A 106 -2.63 14.44 10.08
C PRO A 106 -2.24 13.35 9.07
N ILE A 107 -2.78 12.14 9.25
CA ILE A 107 -2.56 10.97 8.38
C ILE A 107 -3.78 10.72 7.49
N SER A 108 -3.57 10.43 6.20
CA SER A 108 -4.66 10.17 5.23
C SER A 108 -5.39 8.84 5.47
N GLU A 109 -6.61 8.70 4.97
CA GLU A 109 -7.39 7.46 5.10
C GLU A 109 -6.69 6.24 4.49
N ASP A 110 -5.95 6.45 3.40
CA ASP A 110 -5.18 5.42 2.68
C ASP A 110 -3.90 4.98 3.41
N ALA A 111 -3.59 5.59 4.54
CA ALA A 111 -2.41 5.23 5.32
C ALA A 111 -2.47 3.77 5.78
N THR A 112 -1.33 3.09 5.67
CA THR A 112 -1.19 1.67 6.01
C THR A 112 -0.16 1.48 7.11
N VAL A 113 -0.32 0.41 7.90
CA VAL A 113 0.65 0.00 8.92
C VAL A 113 1.26 -1.34 8.52
N ARG A 114 2.59 -1.45 8.66
CA ARG A 114 3.29 -2.74 8.59
C ARG A 114 4.08 -2.99 9.87
N LYS A 115 4.01 -4.22 10.38
CA LYS A 115 4.91 -4.69 11.44
C LYS A 115 6.27 -5.01 10.85
N GLU A 116 7.32 -4.36 11.33
CA GLU A 116 8.70 -4.63 10.88
C GLU A 116 9.32 -5.75 11.71
N LYS A 117 9.17 -5.68 13.03
CA LYS A 117 9.61 -6.69 14.02
C LYS A 117 8.84 -6.50 15.33
N GLU A 118 9.15 -7.29 16.36
CA GLU A 118 8.63 -7.06 17.70
C GLU A 118 8.93 -5.64 18.18
N ALA A 119 7.94 -5.01 18.82
CA ALA A 119 8.00 -3.64 19.32
C ALA A 119 8.31 -2.56 18.26
N LYS A 120 8.16 -2.85 16.96
CA LYS A 120 8.47 -1.89 15.88
C LYS A 120 7.57 -2.01 14.66
N TRP A 121 6.95 -0.90 14.29
CA TRP A 121 6.04 -0.79 13.16
C TRP A 121 6.41 0.41 12.28
N GLU A 122 5.93 0.40 11.03
CA GLU A 122 6.03 1.54 10.11
C GLU A 122 4.64 1.90 9.59
N ILE A 123 4.25 3.16 9.75
CA ILE A 123 3.06 3.76 9.13
C ILE A 123 3.51 4.41 7.82
N ILE A 124 2.81 4.12 6.73
CA ILE A 124 3.10 4.64 5.39
C ILE A 124 1.89 5.45 4.94
N ASP A 125 2.09 6.73 4.69
CA ASP A 125 1.08 7.67 4.21
C ASP A 125 1.61 8.41 2.97
N GLY A 126 1.35 7.85 1.80
CA GLY A 126 1.95 8.29 0.55
C GLY A 126 3.49 8.22 0.60
N GLU A 127 4.15 9.38 0.51
CA GLU A 127 5.62 9.48 0.63
C GLU A 127 6.12 9.59 2.07
N LYS A 128 5.24 9.86 3.04
CA LYS A 128 5.59 10.00 4.45
C LYS A 128 5.66 8.63 5.11
N ILE A 129 6.73 8.42 5.88
CA ILE A 129 6.92 7.18 6.63
C ILE A 129 7.11 7.56 8.10
N TYR A 130 6.27 7.01 8.98
CA TYR A 130 6.42 7.13 10.42
C TYR A 130 6.91 5.82 11.00
N ILE A 131 7.93 5.86 11.85
CA ILE A 131 8.42 4.71 12.59
C ILE A 131 7.77 4.75 13.97
N VAL A 132 7.16 3.64 14.37
CA VAL A 132 6.61 3.47 15.71
C VAL A 132 7.46 2.45 16.46
N THR A 133 7.98 2.82 17.63
CA THR A 133 8.76 1.93 18.51
C THR A 133 8.18 1.90 19.91
N LYS A 134 8.04 0.71 20.51
CA LYS A 134 7.59 0.58 21.90
C LYS A 134 8.77 0.61 22.87
N GLU A 135 8.74 1.53 23.83
CA GLU A 135 9.71 1.70 24.92
C GLU A 135 8.95 2.09 26.19
N ASP A 136 9.20 1.43 27.33
CA ASP A 136 8.63 1.75 28.66
C ASP A 136 7.13 2.08 28.66
N GLU A 137 6.31 1.16 28.12
CA GLU A 137 4.85 1.28 27.99
C GLU A 137 4.33 2.44 27.13
N LYS A 138 5.21 3.07 26.36
CA LYS A 138 4.85 4.09 25.38
C LYS A 138 5.21 3.64 23.97
N LEU A 139 4.46 4.17 23.01
CA LEU A 139 4.76 4.07 21.59
C LEU A 139 5.33 5.42 21.15
N ASN A 140 6.60 5.42 20.77
CA ASN A 140 7.31 6.58 20.25
C ASN A 140 7.11 6.63 18.73
N ILE A 141 6.56 7.73 18.22
CA ILE A 141 6.35 7.97 16.79
C ILE A 141 7.44 8.93 16.32
N CYS A 142 8.19 8.51 15.29
CA CYS A 142 9.15 9.35 14.61
C CYS A 142 8.79 9.49 13.13
N HIS A 143 8.84 10.70 12.58
CA HIS A 143 8.88 10.89 11.14
C HIS A 143 10.24 10.43 10.63
N LYS A 144 10.21 9.58 9.61
CA LYS A 144 11.39 9.18 8.88
C LYS A 144 11.50 10.11 7.69
N ASP A 145 12.19 11.23 7.85
CA ASP A 145 12.68 11.93 6.68
C ASP A 145 13.53 10.94 5.90
N ASN A 146 13.39 10.98 4.58
CA ASN A 146 14.18 10.14 3.68
C ASN A 146 15.12 11.02 2.88
N PRO A 147 16.10 11.69 3.54
CA PRO A 147 16.98 12.60 2.86
C PRO A 147 17.72 11.86 1.75
N LYS A 148 17.69 12.42 0.54
CA LYS A 148 18.48 11.92 -0.57
C LYS A 148 19.87 12.52 -0.47
N ILE A 149 20.84 11.69 -0.13
CA ILE A 149 22.24 12.10 -0.01
C ILE A 149 22.97 11.72 -1.29
N LEU A 150 23.52 12.72 -1.97
CA LEU A 150 24.40 12.51 -3.12
C LEU A 150 25.86 12.52 -2.64
N VAL A 151 26.55 11.40 -2.84
CA VAL A 151 28.00 11.29 -2.55
C VAL A 151 28.76 11.26 -3.87
N CYS A 152 29.63 12.24 -4.08
CA CYS A 152 30.45 12.34 -5.29
C CYS A 152 31.95 12.24 -4.95
N SER A 153 32.73 11.73 -5.91
CA SER A 153 34.18 11.76 -5.83
C SER A 153 34.78 11.80 -7.23
N TYR A 154 36.02 12.29 -7.35
CA TYR A 154 36.74 12.36 -8.61
C TYR A 154 37.04 10.97 -9.21
N THR A 155 37.18 9.93 -8.39
CA THR A 155 37.53 8.58 -8.87
C THR A 155 36.48 7.53 -8.50
N ASN A 156 36.21 6.60 -9.43
CA ASN A 156 35.33 5.45 -9.17
C ASN A 156 35.77 4.62 -7.96
N ARG A 157 37.08 4.45 -7.75
CA ARG A 157 37.64 3.72 -6.60
C ARG A 157 37.25 4.34 -5.26
N ALA A 158 37.26 5.67 -5.16
CA ALA A 158 36.87 6.36 -3.92
C ALA A 158 35.38 6.18 -3.63
N VAL A 159 34.52 6.27 -4.65
CA VAL A 159 33.08 5.99 -4.51
C VAL A 159 32.86 4.54 -4.09
N ASP A 160 33.51 3.58 -4.76
CA ASP A 160 33.40 2.16 -4.46
C ASP A 160 33.82 1.84 -3.01
N ASN A 161 34.85 2.50 -2.47
CA ASN A 161 35.27 2.34 -1.08
C ASN A 161 34.22 2.85 -0.08
N VAL A 162 33.59 4.00 -0.35
CA VAL A 162 32.49 4.51 0.47
C VAL A 162 31.29 3.56 0.42
N VAL A 163 30.95 3.06 -0.78
CA VAL A 163 29.87 2.08 -0.95
C VAL A 163 30.13 0.83 -0.13
N LYS A 164 31.34 0.25 -0.15
CA LYS A 164 31.68 -0.94 0.66
C LYS A 164 31.44 -0.70 2.15
N LYS A 165 31.98 0.39 2.70
CA LYS A 165 31.81 0.77 4.12
C LYS A 165 30.35 0.99 4.51
N LEU A 166 29.56 1.62 3.64
CA LEU A 166 28.13 1.80 3.88
C LEU A 166 27.34 0.49 3.73
N PHE A 167 27.75 -0.38 2.81
CA PHE A 167 27.04 -1.64 2.50
C PHE A 167 27.25 -2.73 3.55
N ASP A 168 28.43 -2.75 4.19
CA ASP A 168 28.71 -3.67 5.30
C ASP A 168 27.81 -3.42 6.52
N ASN A 169 27.19 -2.23 6.58
CA ASN A 169 26.15 -1.93 7.54
C ASN A 169 24.75 -2.34 7.02
N ASN A 170 24.07 -3.23 7.76
CA ASN A 170 22.75 -3.74 7.38
C ASN A 170 21.66 -2.67 7.23
N ARG A 171 21.79 -1.51 7.90
CA ARG A 171 20.80 -0.41 7.84
C ARG A 171 20.86 0.33 6.51
N CYS A 172 22.06 0.53 5.95
CA CYS A 172 22.24 1.27 4.70
C CYS A 172 22.22 0.38 3.45
N LYS A 173 22.41 -0.93 3.61
CA LYS A 173 22.41 -1.93 2.51
C LYS A 173 21.22 -1.85 1.55
N LYS A 174 20.03 -1.48 2.04
CA LYS A 174 18.79 -1.45 1.23
C LYS A 174 18.53 -0.12 0.52
N ILE A 175 19.34 0.92 0.76
CA ILE A 175 19.06 2.30 0.32
C ILE A 175 20.15 2.90 -0.59
N ILE A 176 21.29 2.23 -0.75
CA ILE A 176 22.41 2.74 -1.55
C ILE A 176 22.22 2.39 -3.02
N VAL A 177 22.46 3.37 -3.89
CA VAL A 177 22.50 3.20 -5.35
C VAL A 177 23.81 3.78 -5.89
N ARG A 178 24.61 2.94 -6.55
CA ARG A 178 25.87 3.30 -7.19
C ARG A 178 25.66 3.42 -8.70
N PHE A 179 25.74 4.65 -9.21
CA PHE A 179 25.65 4.97 -10.63
C PHE A 179 27.00 4.93 -11.32
N GLY A 180 27.06 4.46 -12.57
CA GLY A 180 28.27 4.45 -13.40
C GLY A 180 29.18 3.24 -13.18
N ASP A 181 30.23 3.14 -13.99
CA ASP A 181 31.14 1.99 -13.99
C ASP A 181 31.79 1.77 -12.63
N SER A 182 31.93 0.51 -12.25
CA SER A 182 32.39 0.11 -10.93
C SER A 182 33.16 -1.19 -10.94
N THR A 183 34.10 -1.32 -10.00
CA THR A 183 34.87 -2.54 -9.75
C THR A 183 34.30 -3.36 -8.60
N LEU A 184 33.11 -3.01 -8.11
CA LEU A 184 32.43 -3.73 -7.03
C LEU A 184 32.06 -5.16 -7.46
N THR A 185 32.44 -6.12 -6.63
CA THR A 185 32.21 -7.55 -6.83
C THR A 185 31.49 -8.18 -5.64
N GLY A 186 31.09 -9.45 -5.79
CA GLY A 186 30.43 -10.22 -4.74
C GLY A 186 29.16 -9.54 -4.22
N LYS A 187 29.01 -9.45 -2.89
CA LYS A 187 27.83 -8.88 -2.23
C LYS A 187 27.56 -7.42 -2.60
N TYR A 188 28.60 -6.66 -2.96
CA TYR A 188 28.49 -5.22 -3.25
C TYR A 188 27.86 -4.91 -4.61
N LYS A 189 27.79 -5.90 -5.53
CA LYS A 189 27.10 -5.72 -6.83
C LYS A 189 25.63 -5.33 -6.65
N ALA A 190 25.01 -5.74 -5.55
CA ALA A 190 23.63 -5.39 -5.24
C ALA A 190 23.40 -3.89 -5.01
N ALA A 191 24.45 -3.08 -4.87
CA ALA A 191 24.35 -1.61 -4.82
C ALA A 191 24.37 -0.96 -6.21
N LEU A 192 24.82 -1.67 -7.26
CA LEU A 192 24.95 -1.10 -8.60
C LEU A 192 23.58 -0.82 -9.21
N PHE A 193 23.42 0.36 -9.82
CA PHE A 193 22.17 0.78 -10.43
C PHE A 193 21.66 -0.25 -11.47
N ASP A 194 22.55 -0.73 -12.35
CA ASP A 194 22.17 -1.71 -13.38
C ASP A 194 21.72 -3.05 -12.80
N GLU A 195 22.35 -3.50 -11.71
CA GLU A 195 21.97 -4.74 -11.04
C GLU A 195 20.63 -4.60 -10.33
N LEU A 196 20.38 -3.44 -9.71
CA LEU A 196 19.08 -3.10 -9.12
C LEU A 196 17.97 -3.03 -10.18
N LEU A 197 18.24 -2.38 -11.32
CA LEU A 197 17.30 -2.32 -12.45
C LEU A 197 16.98 -3.71 -13.01
N LYS A 198 18.01 -4.54 -13.24
CA LYS A 198 17.82 -5.93 -13.70
C LYS A 198 16.96 -6.73 -12.72
N LYS A 199 17.22 -6.59 -11.41
CA LYS A 199 16.44 -7.26 -10.38
C LYS A 199 14.97 -6.80 -10.39
N LYS A 200 14.74 -5.49 -10.42
CA LYS A 200 13.39 -4.91 -10.45
C LYS A 200 12.62 -5.33 -11.70
N ARG A 201 13.27 -5.33 -12.86
CA ARG A 201 12.67 -5.82 -14.12
C ARG A 201 12.23 -7.29 -13.99
N LYS A 202 13.09 -8.16 -13.45
CA LYS A 202 12.75 -9.58 -13.23
C LYS A 202 11.59 -9.77 -12.24
N GLU A 203 11.48 -8.93 -11.21
CA GLU A 203 10.35 -8.95 -10.26
C GLU A 203 9.04 -8.62 -11.01
N ILE A 204 9.04 -7.53 -11.78
CA ILE A 204 7.87 -7.10 -12.57
C ILE A 204 7.47 -8.16 -13.61
N GLU A 205 8.44 -8.73 -14.32
CA GLU A 205 8.17 -9.78 -15.32
C GLU A 205 7.50 -11.02 -14.70
N LYS A 206 7.89 -11.41 -13.49
CA LYS A 206 7.25 -12.50 -12.75
C LYS A 206 5.82 -12.17 -12.34
N GLU A 207 5.61 -10.96 -11.82
CA GLU A 207 4.26 -10.50 -11.46
C GLU A 207 3.34 -10.47 -12.68
N LEU A 208 3.83 -9.94 -13.82
CA LEU A 208 3.09 -9.95 -15.09
C LEU A 208 2.76 -11.37 -15.56
N GLY A 209 3.70 -12.32 -15.44
CA GLY A 209 3.47 -13.72 -15.75
C GLY A 209 2.32 -14.31 -14.93
N TRP A 210 2.34 -14.09 -13.62
CA TRP A 210 1.29 -14.54 -12.71
C TRP A 210 -0.08 -13.91 -13.03
N PHE A 211 -0.13 -12.60 -13.32
CA PHE A 211 -1.37 -11.93 -13.71
C PHE A 211 -1.94 -12.52 -15.01
N ASN A 212 -1.10 -12.78 -16.00
CA ASN A 212 -1.53 -13.39 -17.27
C ASN A 212 -2.11 -14.80 -17.07
N GLU A 213 -1.47 -15.63 -16.23
CA GLU A 213 -2.02 -16.94 -15.86
C GLU A 213 -3.39 -16.81 -15.18
N LYS A 214 -3.52 -15.86 -14.25
CA LYS A 214 -4.78 -15.63 -13.53
C LYS A 214 -5.89 -15.16 -14.47
N ILE A 215 -5.59 -14.26 -15.40
CA ILE A 215 -6.51 -13.80 -16.44
C ILE A 215 -6.99 -14.98 -17.29
N ASN A 216 -6.08 -15.86 -17.72
CA ASN A 216 -6.43 -17.04 -18.51
C ASN A 216 -7.35 -18.01 -17.76
N GLN A 217 -7.11 -18.23 -16.47
CA GLN A 217 -8.00 -19.04 -15.61
C GLN A 217 -9.41 -18.43 -15.53
N LEU A 218 -9.50 -17.12 -15.26
CA LEU A 218 -10.78 -16.42 -15.18
C LEU A 218 -11.55 -16.45 -16.51
N PHE A 219 -10.87 -16.35 -17.65
CA PHE A 219 -11.50 -16.52 -18.96
C PHE A 219 -12.09 -17.92 -19.15
N LEU A 220 -11.38 -18.97 -18.73
CA LEU A 220 -11.87 -20.35 -18.81
C LEU A 220 -13.09 -20.57 -17.91
N GLU A 221 -13.06 -20.05 -16.68
CA GLU A 221 -14.19 -20.11 -15.75
C GLU A 221 -15.40 -19.35 -16.28
N LYS A 222 -15.20 -18.12 -16.77
CA LYS A 222 -16.26 -17.32 -17.41
C LYS A 222 -16.92 -18.10 -18.55
N LYS A 223 -16.14 -18.74 -19.43
CA LYS A 223 -16.66 -19.54 -20.55
C LYS A 223 -17.47 -20.76 -20.09
N LYS A 224 -17.11 -21.38 -18.95
CA LYS A 224 -17.90 -22.48 -18.37
C LYS A 224 -19.24 -21.96 -17.85
N ILE A 225 -19.22 -20.87 -17.09
CA ILE A 225 -20.43 -20.23 -16.54
C ILE A 225 -21.37 -19.77 -17.66
N GLU A 226 -20.85 -19.17 -18.74
CA GLU A 226 -21.65 -18.77 -19.90
C GLU A 226 -22.33 -19.97 -20.58
N LYS A 227 -21.65 -21.11 -20.67
CA LYS A 227 -22.26 -22.34 -21.22
C LYS A 227 -23.38 -22.86 -20.33
N GLU A 228 -23.18 -22.91 -19.02
CA GLU A 228 -24.20 -23.33 -18.06
C GLU A 228 -25.40 -22.37 -18.03
N HIS A 229 -25.16 -21.05 -18.11
CA HIS A 229 -26.22 -20.07 -18.21
C HIS A 229 -27.04 -20.28 -19.49
N ASN A 230 -26.39 -20.51 -20.62
CA ASN A 230 -27.07 -20.73 -21.89
C ASN A 230 -27.89 -22.03 -21.92
N SER A 231 -27.45 -23.10 -21.26
CA SER A 231 -28.24 -24.34 -21.15
C SER A 231 -29.47 -24.12 -20.24
N LYS A 232 -29.28 -23.53 -19.05
CA LYS A 232 -30.39 -23.23 -18.13
C LYS A 232 -31.40 -22.25 -18.75
N SER A 233 -30.94 -21.27 -19.51
CA SER A 233 -31.81 -20.32 -20.22
C SER A 233 -32.70 -21.02 -21.26
N ARG A 234 -32.20 -22.05 -21.94
CA ARG A 234 -33.01 -22.86 -22.89
C ARG A 234 -34.05 -23.70 -22.16
N GLU A 235 -33.68 -24.32 -21.05
CA GLU A 235 -34.62 -25.09 -20.22
C GLU A 235 -35.74 -24.20 -19.68
N ALA A 236 -35.41 -23.02 -19.16
CA ALA A 236 -36.41 -22.06 -18.66
C ALA A 236 -37.41 -21.63 -19.75
N LYS A 237 -36.94 -21.39 -20.99
CA LYS A 237 -37.83 -21.07 -22.12
C LYS A 237 -38.80 -22.22 -22.45
N LYS A 238 -38.36 -23.47 -22.30
CA LYS A 238 -39.22 -24.63 -22.53
C LYS A 238 -40.30 -24.73 -21.45
N VAL A 239 -39.91 -24.57 -20.19
CA VAL A 239 -40.84 -24.54 -19.05
C VAL A 239 -41.87 -23.43 -19.18
N GLU A 240 -41.47 -22.23 -19.62
CA GLU A 240 -42.41 -21.11 -19.81
C GLU A 240 -43.44 -21.43 -20.90
N LYS A 241 -43.02 -22.05 -22.00
CA LYS A 241 -43.93 -22.49 -23.07
C LYS A 241 -44.92 -23.54 -22.61
N ASP A 242 -44.47 -24.52 -21.81
CA ASP A 242 -45.33 -25.56 -21.26
C ASP A 242 -46.35 -24.96 -20.27
N LYS A 243 -45.94 -23.97 -19.47
CA LYS A 243 -46.82 -23.22 -18.56
C LYS A 243 -47.89 -22.42 -19.33
N GLU A 244 -47.54 -21.75 -20.42
CA GLU A 244 -48.51 -21.05 -21.28
C GLU A 244 -49.57 -22.01 -21.86
N ALA A 245 -49.17 -23.22 -22.27
CA ALA A 245 -50.09 -24.23 -22.76
C ALA A 245 -51.10 -24.69 -21.70
N ILE A 246 -50.62 -24.98 -20.48
CA ILE A 246 -51.47 -25.38 -19.35
C ILE A 246 -52.47 -24.27 -18.98
N ILE A 247 -52.02 -23.01 -18.99
CA ILE A 247 -52.92 -21.86 -18.74
C ILE A 247 -54.02 -21.81 -19.81
N GLY A 248 -53.69 -22.10 -21.07
CA GLY A 248 -54.68 -22.21 -22.15
C GLY A 248 -55.73 -23.29 -21.88
N GLU A 249 -55.32 -24.47 -21.42
CA GLU A 249 -56.23 -25.57 -21.06
C GLU A 249 -57.13 -25.22 -19.87
N ILE A 250 -56.58 -24.59 -18.83
CA ILE A 250 -57.36 -24.12 -17.67
C ILE A 250 -58.43 -23.13 -18.12
N ASN A 251 -58.08 -22.14 -18.93
CA ASN A 251 -59.04 -21.15 -19.43
C ASN A 251 -60.16 -21.79 -20.26
N ALA A 252 -59.85 -22.83 -21.03
CA ALA A 252 -60.85 -23.57 -21.80
C ALA A 252 -61.82 -24.33 -20.88
N LEU A 253 -61.31 -24.99 -19.84
CA LEU A 253 -62.13 -25.66 -18.83
C LEU A 253 -63.00 -24.66 -18.06
N ASP A 254 -62.46 -23.50 -17.68
CA ASP A 254 -63.24 -22.45 -17.01
C ASP A 254 -64.40 -21.95 -17.87
N ALA A 255 -64.19 -21.79 -19.18
CA ALA A 255 -65.24 -21.42 -20.12
C ALA A 255 -66.33 -22.51 -20.24
N GLU A 256 -65.94 -23.78 -20.21
CA GLU A 256 -66.87 -24.91 -20.24
C GLU A 256 -67.67 -25.03 -18.93
N ILE A 257 -67.01 -24.85 -17.78
CA ILE A 257 -67.65 -24.78 -16.45
C ILE A 257 -68.67 -23.64 -16.42
N ALA A 258 -68.32 -22.45 -16.95
CA ALA A 258 -69.23 -21.32 -17.00
C ALA A 258 -70.49 -21.63 -17.83
N ARG A 259 -70.33 -22.25 -19.01
CA ARG A 259 -71.45 -22.73 -19.84
C ARG A 259 -72.35 -23.72 -19.12
N ILE A 260 -71.77 -24.71 -18.45
CA ILE A 260 -72.54 -25.72 -17.72
C ILE A 260 -73.30 -25.08 -16.56
N LYS A 261 -72.68 -24.14 -15.82
CA LYS A 261 -73.37 -23.38 -14.77
C LYS A 261 -74.57 -22.61 -15.31
N GLU A 262 -74.45 -21.98 -16.47
CA GLU A 262 -75.55 -21.28 -17.13
C GLU A 262 -76.70 -22.25 -17.48
N GLN A 263 -76.39 -23.40 -18.09
CA GLN A 263 -77.38 -24.44 -18.36
C GLN A 263 -78.06 -24.99 -17.09
N VAL A 264 -77.31 -25.16 -16.00
CA VAL A 264 -77.86 -25.59 -14.71
C VAL A 264 -78.83 -24.54 -14.18
N THR A 265 -78.45 -23.26 -14.18
CA THR A 265 -79.34 -22.18 -13.72
C THR A 265 -80.61 -22.04 -14.56
N GLU A 266 -80.54 -22.24 -15.88
CA GLU A 266 -81.74 -22.33 -16.74
C GLU A 266 -82.64 -23.52 -16.36
N LYS A 267 -82.05 -24.70 -16.12
CA LYS A 267 -82.79 -25.88 -15.67
C LYS A 267 -83.42 -25.72 -14.30
N GLU A 268 -82.73 -25.09 -13.36
CA GLU A 268 -83.27 -24.78 -12.03
C GLU A 268 -84.46 -23.82 -12.14
N ARG A 269 -84.38 -22.80 -12.99
CA ARG A 269 -85.50 -21.89 -13.29
C ARG A 269 -86.70 -22.63 -13.89
N SER A 270 -86.47 -23.52 -14.87
CA SER A 270 -87.57 -24.27 -15.48
C SER A 270 -88.23 -25.26 -14.50
N LEU A 271 -87.44 -25.88 -13.63
CA LEU A 271 -87.96 -26.75 -12.56
C LEU A 271 -88.81 -25.98 -11.55
N LEU A 272 -88.36 -24.78 -11.15
CA LEU A 272 -89.10 -23.91 -10.24
C LEU A 272 -90.45 -23.50 -10.86
N ASN A 273 -90.45 -23.07 -12.12
CA ASN A 273 -91.67 -22.70 -12.85
C ASN A 273 -92.65 -23.88 -12.95
N ALA A 274 -92.17 -25.08 -13.27
CA ALA A 274 -93.02 -26.27 -13.33
C ALA A 274 -93.63 -26.66 -11.96
N GLN A 275 -92.90 -26.47 -10.85
CA GLN A 275 -93.44 -26.66 -9.50
C GLN A 275 -94.49 -25.61 -9.13
N PHE A 276 -94.36 -24.38 -9.62
CA PHE A 276 -95.37 -23.33 -9.42
C PHE A 276 -96.63 -23.58 -10.25
N GLU A 277 -96.51 -24.00 -11.51
CA GLU A 277 -97.66 -24.38 -12.35
C GLU A 277 -98.44 -25.57 -11.75
N GLY A 278 -97.74 -26.60 -11.28
CA GLY A 278 -98.38 -27.74 -10.61
C GLY A 278 -99.07 -27.43 -9.27
N ARG A 279 -98.69 -26.34 -8.58
CA ARG A 279 -99.40 -25.84 -7.38
C ARG A 279 -100.59 -24.95 -7.73
N ILE A 280 -100.58 -24.28 -8.89
CA ILE A 280 -101.71 -23.48 -9.38
C ILE A 280 -102.84 -24.40 -9.87
N ASP A 281 -102.53 -25.53 -10.50
CA ASP A 281 -103.52 -26.54 -10.91
C ASP A 281 -104.16 -27.30 -9.73
N GLN A 282 -103.64 -27.14 -8.50
CA GLN A 282 -104.17 -27.75 -7.27
C GLN A 282 -104.97 -26.77 -6.37
N ILE A 283 -105.14 -25.52 -6.77
CA ILE A 283 -105.98 -24.50 -6.11
C ILE A 283 -107.25 -24.29 -6.94
#